data_AF-A0A7K4HHQ0-F1
#
_entry.id   AF-A0A7K4HHQ0-F1
#
_cell.length_a   1.000
_cell.length_b   1.000
_cell.length_c   1.000
_cell.angle_alpha   90.00
_cell.angle_beta   90.00
_cell.angle_gamma   90.00
#
_symmetry.space_group_name_H-M   'P 1'
#
loop_
_entity.id
_entity.type
_entity.pdbx_description
1 polymer ?
#
loop_
_entity_poly.entity_id
_entity_poly.type
_entity_poly.pdbx_seq_one_letter_code
_entity_poly.pdbx_strand_id
1 'polypeptide(L)'
;MVKHRKTGAYEHFCVLIFPQGTWKEADRDNVRNLIREKLRNKNDTYYNIFNKLTYRDQMPIYADCHICQPIYKMFEEFKGNNDGILYQGHHYLIPEDDFDDMKSLINIIISHDKVKKVYLLYLDGFREIKRTILYDMNLEEFKGKLNFAKCNINDFILMIDNNKFKNRTVYEISKSRGVYN
;
A
#
# COMPACT_ATOMS: atom_id res chain seq x y z
N MET A 1 27.17 -25.76 6.32
CA MET A 1 26.42 -24.67 5.65
C MET A 1 25.10 -24.47 6.36
N VAL A 2 24.98 -23.38 7.13
CA VAL A 2 23.69 -22.99 7.72
C VAL A 2 22.81 -22.53 6.56
N LYS A 3 21.78 -23.30 6.22
CA LYS A 3 20.73 -22.85 5.31
C LYS A 3 20.10 -21.62 5.97
N HIS A 4 20.41 -20.42 5.48
CA HIS A 4 19.61 -19.25 5.78
C HIS A 4 18.18 -19.59 5.35
N ARG A 5 17.32 -19.96 6.31
CA ARG A 5 15.88 -20.03 6.07
C ARG A 5 15.51 -18.64 5.56
N LYS A 6 14.95 -18.54 4.35
CA LYS A 6 14.31 -17.31 3.86
C LYS A 6 13.26 -16.94 4.89
N THR A 7 13.59 -16.04 5.81
CA THR A 7 12.69 -15.68 6.91
C THR A 7 11.60 -14.72 6.44
N GLY A 8 11.62 -14.22 5.22
CA GLY A 8 10.68 -13.26 4.61
C GLY A 8 9.20 -13.62 4.48
N ALA A 9 8.67 -14.58 5.23
CA ALA A 9 7.29 -15.03 5.01
C ALA A 9 6.30 -13.95 5.46
N TYR A 10 5.67 -13.29 4.48
CA TYR A 10 4.49 -12.42 4.60
C TYR A 10 4.69 -10.91 4.73
N GLU A 11 5.79 -10.32 4.26
CA GLU A 11 5.83 -8.84 4.11
C GLU A 11 5.03 -8.36 2.90
N HIS A 12 4.14 -7.39 3.13
CA HIS A 12 3.33 -6.79 2.08
C HIS A 12 3.23 -5.29 2.23
N PHE A 13 3.19 -4.64 1.08
CA PHE A 13 2.87 -3.24 0.98
C PHE A 13 1.78 -3.06 -0.07
N CYS A 14 0.67 -2.45 0.33
CA CYS A 14 -0.52 -2.31 -0.50
C CYS A 14 -0.96 -0.85 -0.50
N VAL A 15 -1.27 -0.34 -1.70
CA VAL A 15 -1.73 1.03 -1.91
C VAL A 15 -2.94 1.00 -2.81
N LEU A 16 -4.06 1.58 -2.37
CA LEU A 16 -5.26 1.76 -3.20
C LEU A 16 -5.59 3.23 -3.31
N ILE A 17 -5.58 3.73 -4.53
CA ILE A 17 -5.73 5.14 -4.86
C ILE A 17 -7.17 5.38 -5.31
N PHE A 18 -7.82 6.40 -4.73
CA PHE A 18 -9.20 6.75 -5.06
C PHE A 18 -9.35 8.11 -5.75
N PRO A 19 -10.32 8.20 -6.68
CA PRO A 19 -10.63 9.39 -7.42
C PRO A 19 -11.27 10.49 -6.59
N GLN A 20 -11.08 11.72 -7.04
CA GLN A 20 -12.03 12.80 -6.86
C GLN A 20 -13.12 12.70 -7.93
N GLY A 21 -14.27 12.12 -7.57
CA GLY A 21 -15.39 11.89 -8.49
C GLY A 21 -15.28 10.56 -9.24
N THR A 22 -15.83 10.49 -10.45
CA THR A 22 -15.73 9.31 -11.32
C THR A 22 -14.53 9.44 -12.25
N TRP A 23 -13.69 8.40 -12.37
CA TRP A 23 -12.52 8.41 -13.26
C TRP A 23 -12.85 7.88 -14.65
N LYS A 24 -12.43 8.60 -15.68
CA LYS A 24 -12.27 8.03 -17.02
C LYS A 24 -10.97 7.23 -17.08
N GLU A 25 -10.81 6.37 -18.08
CA GLU A 25 -9.58 5.61 -18.31
C GLU A 25 -8.35 6.52 -18.42
N ALA A 26 -8.47 7.62 -19.17
CA ALA A 26 -7.41 8.63 -19.28
C ALA A 26 -7.03 9.28 -17.94
N ASP A 27 -7.98 9.48 -17.02
CA ASP A 27 -7.66 10.00 -15.68
C ASP A 27 -6.80 9.00 -14.90
N ARG A 28 -7.10 7.70 -15.02
CA ARG A 28 -6.30 6.63 -14.38
C ARG A 28 -4.90 6.58 -14.94
N ASP A 29 -4.77 6.66 -16.25
CA ASP A 29 -3.47 6.62 -16.92
C ASP A 29 -2.63 7.85 -16.60
N ASN A 30 -3.24 9.04 -16.48
CA ASN A 30 -2.55 10.23 -16.01
C ASN A 30 -1.97 10.05 -14.61
N VAL A 31 -2.75 9.49 -13.67
CA VAL A 31 -2.27 9.20 -12.31
C VAL A 31 -1.13 8.19 -12.34
N ARG A 32 -1.28 7.10 -13.11
CA ARG A 32 -0.23 6.07 -13.27
C ARG A 32 1.04 6.63 -13.90
N ASN A 33 0.93 7.49 -14.90
CA ASN A 33 2.07 8.07 -15.60
C ASN A 33 2.80 9.08 -14.71
N LEU A 34 2.09 9.95 -13.98
CA LEU A 34 2.70 10.85 -13.01
C LEU A 34 3.56 10.07 -12.00
N ILE A 35 2.98 9.00 -11.45
CA ILE A 35 3.66 8.07 -10.55
C ILE A 35 4.94 7.55 -11.23
N ARG A 36 4.84 6.98 -12.43
CA ARG A 36 5.97 6.40 -13.17
C ARG A 36 7.06 7.42 -13.49
N GLU A 37 6.71 8.62 -13.91
CA GLU A 37 7.64 9.68 -14.31
C GLU A 37 8.44 10.23 -13.13
N LYS A 38 7.78 10.52 -12.01
CA LYS A 38 8.44 11.02 -10.79
C LYS A 38 9.47 10.05 -10.23
N LEU A 39 9.40 8.79 -10.63
CA LEU A 39 10.31 7.73 -10.21
C LEU A 39 11.47 7.52 -11.18
N ARG A 40 11.23 7.66 -12.48
CA ARG A 40 12.30 7.59 -13.50
C ARG A 40 13.32 8.72 -13.35
N ASN A 41 12.88 9.87 -12.82
CA ASN A 41 13.74 11.04 -12.62
C ASN A 41 14.58 11.01 -11.33
N LYS A 42 14.40 10.00 -10.47
CA LYS A 42 15.27 9.78 -9.30
C LYS A 42 16.31 8.72 -9.66
N ASN A 43 17.58 9.13 -9.78
CA ASN A 43 18.73 8.30 -10.15
C ASN A 43 18.80 6.94 -9.39
N ASP A 44 19.44 5.96 -10.05
CA ASP A 44 19.61 4.51 -9.76
C ASP A 44 19.97 4.05 -8.32
N THR A 45 20.05 4.94 -7.34
CA THR A 45 20.53 4.63 -5.98
C THR A 45 19.44 4.54 -4.91
N TYR A 46 18.17 4.85 -5.20
CA TYR A 46 17.08 4.69 -4.23
C TYR A 46 16.27 3.42 -4.51
N TYR A 47 16.05 2.63 -3.46
CA TYR A 47 15.26 1.41 -3.47
C TYR A 47 13.82 1.73 -3.90
N ASN A 48 13.56 1.66 -5.20
CA ASN A 48 12.34 2.20 -5.78
C ASN A 48 11.15 1.31 -5.44
N ILE A 49 10.46 1.67 -4.34
CA ILE A 49 9.24 1.05 -3.83
C ILE A 49 8.22 0.67 -4.90
N PHE A 50 8.13 1.46 -5.97
CA PHE A 50 7.20 1.19 -7.06
C PHE A 50 7.64 0.10 -8.03
N ASN A 51 8.94 -0.15 -8.20
CA ASN A 51 9.39 -1.31 -8.98
C ASN A 51 8.99 -2.64 -8.32
N LYS A 52 8.62 -2.58 -7.03
CA LYS A 52 8.12 -3.72 -6.25
C LYS A 52 6.59 -3.70 -6.12
N LEU A 53 5.93 -2.60 -6.45
CA LEU A 53 4.48 -2.49 -6.51
C LEU A 53 3.97 -2.93 -7.89
N THR A 54 3.16 -3.98 -7.90
CA THR A 54 2.48 -4.42 -9.13
C THR A 54 1.07 -3.84 -9.16
N TYR A 55 0.70 -3.19 -10.26
CA TYR A 55 -0.71 -2.82 -10.48
C TYR A 55 -1.56 -4.09 -10.55
N ARG A 56 -2.66 -4.15 -9.81
CA ARG A 56 -3.58 -5.28 -9.75
C ARG A 56 -4.95 -4.89 -10.27
N ASP A 57 -5.28 -5.37 -11.46
CA ASP A 57 -6.62 -5.34 -12.04
C ASP A 57 -7.40 -6.64 -11.78
N GLN A 58 -6.67 -7.74 -11.57
CA GLN A 58 -7.22 -9.06 -11.28
C GLN A 58 -6.68 -9.60 -9.96
N MET A 59 -7.47 -10.49 -9.34
CA MET A 59 -7.06 -11.18 -8.13
C MET A 59 -5.75 -11.94 -8.38
N PRO A 60 -4.75 -11.85 -7.47
CA PRO A 60 -3.53 -12.63 -7.62
C PRO A 60 -3.86 -14.12 -7.72
N ILE A 61 -3.59 -14.70 -8.89
CA ILE A 61 -3.67 -16.14 -9.14
C ILE A 61 -2.71 -16.81 -8.16
N TYR A 62 -3.17 -17.85 -7.47
CA TYR A 62 -2.46 -18.56 -6.41
C TYR A 62 -0.97 -18.78 -6.73
N ALA A 63 -0.13 -17.89 -6.22
CA ALA A 63 1.31 -18.01 -6.25
C ALA A 63 1.81 -17.70 -4.84
N ASP A 64 2.04 -18.78 -4.09
CA ASP A 64 2.83 -18.94 -2.86
C ASP A 64 2.49 -18.14 -1.59
N CYS A 65 1.63 -17.12 -1.63
CA CYS A 65 1.34 -16.29 -0.46
C CYS A 65 -0.12 -16.36 0.03
N HIS A 66 -0.28 -16.90 1.24
CA HIS A 66 -1.58 -17.08 1.92
C HIS A 66 -2.28 -15.77 2.28
N ILE A 67 -1.57 -14.64 2.37
CA ILE A 67 -2.19 -13.35 2.72
C ILE A 67 -2.38 -12.41 1.52
N CYS A 68 -1.81 -12.70 0.35
CA CYS A 68 -1.99 -11.88 -0.85
C CYS A 68 -3.47 -11.79 -1.25
N GLN A 69 -4.18 -12.92 -1.24
CA GLN A 69 -5.60 -12.96 -1.60
C GLN A 69 -6.50 -12.29 -0.56
N PRO A 70 -6.39 -12.54 0.75
CA PRO A 70 -7.13 -11.79 1.76
C PRO A 70 -6.90 -10.28 1.68
N ILE A 71 -5.65 -9.82 1.47
CA ILE A 71 -5.35 -8.40 1.24
C ILE A 71 -6.11 -7.90 0.00
N TYR A 72 -5.98 -8.59 -1.13
CA TYR A 72 -6.67 -8.20 -2.36
C TYR A 72 -8.18 -8.10 -2.15
N LYS A 73 -8.81 -9.12 -1.54
CA LYS A 73 -10.25 -9.15 -1.28
C LYS A 73 -10.69 -8.00 -0.38
N MET A 74 -9.95 -7.73 0.70
CA MET A 74 -10.24 -6.59 1.59
C MET A 74 -10.18 -5.25 0.84
N PHE A 75 -9.17 -5.05 0.00
CA PHE A 75 -9.02 -3.82 -0.77
C PHE A 75 -10.06 -3.71 -1.89
N GLU A 76 -10.47 -4.82 -2.51
CA GLU A 76 -11.60 -4.82 -3.46
C GLU A 76 -12.92 -4.46 -2.77
N GLU A 77 -13.16 -4.84 -1.51
CA GLU A 77 -14.33 -4.36 -0.75
C GLU A 77 -14.29 -2.85 -0.51
N PHE A 78 -13.10 -2.26 -0.24
CA PHE A 78 -12.98 -0.81 -0.13
C PHE A 78 -13.25 -0.11 -1.46
N LYS A 79 -12.75 -0.70 -2.54
CA LYS A 79 -12.94 -0.20 -3.91
C LYS A 79 -14.41 -0.26 -4.32
N GLY A 80 -15.12 -1.35 -4.01
CA GLY A 80 -16.50 -1.57 -4.44
C GLY A 80 -16.65 -1.40 -5.96
N ASN A 81 -17.75 -0.77 -6.39
CA ASN A 81 -17.96 -0.37 -7.78
C ASN A 81 -17.20 0.91 -8.18
N ASN A 82 -16.45 1.52 -7.25
CA ASN A 82 -15.71 2.74 -7.54
C ASN A 82 -14.41 2.41 -8.27
N ASP A 83 -14.03 3.32 -9.15
CA ASP A 83 -12.83 3.24 -9.96
C ASP A 83 -11.56 3.53 -9.14
N GLY A 84 -11.00 2.53 -8.48
CA GLY A 84 -9.72 2.64 -7.76
C GLY A 84 -8.53 2.04 -8.54
N ILE A 85 -7.32 2.53 -8.26
CA ILE A 85 -6.08 1.90 -8.75
C ILE A 85 -5.41 1.18 -7.57
N LEU A 86 -5.38 -0.16 -7.63
CA LEU A 86 -4.76 -1.00 -6.61
C LEU A 86 -3.34 -1.38 -7.03
N TYR A 87 -2.39 -1.14 -6.13
CA TYR A 87 -1.01 -1.61 -6.21
C TYR A 87 -0.73 -2.53 -5.03
N GLN A 88 -0.12 -3.67 -5.31
CA GLN A 88 0.27 -4.64 -4.28
C GLN A 88 1.71 -5.12 -4.53
N GLY A 89 2.54 -5.00 -3.50
CA GLY A 89 3.89 -5.55 -3.44
C GLY A 89 3.96 -6.75 -2.49
N HIS A 90 4.78 -7.74 -2.87
CA HIS A 90 4.99 -8.99 -2.13
C HIS A 90 6.47 -9.16 -1.79
N HIS A 91 6.80 -9.58 -0.57
CA HIS A 91 8.17 -9.61 -0.03
C HIS A 91 8.85 -8.24 -0.08
N TYR A 92 8.09 -7.21 0.28
CA TYR A 92 8.57 -5.85 0.28
C TYR A 92 8.77 -5.36 1.72
N LEU A 93 10.02 -5.40 2.18
CA LEU A 93 10.44 -4.70 3.39
C LEU A 93 10.63 -3.22 3.04
N ILE A 94 9.99 -2.37 3.82
CA ILE A 94 10.40 -0.99 4.02
C ILE A 94 11.15 -1.03 5.36
N PRO A 95 12.49 -1.15 5.39
CA PRO A 95 13.27 -0.80 6.57
C PRO A 95 12.76 0.51 7.17
N GLU A 96 12.87 0.70 8.49
CA GLU A 96 12.48 1.99 9.09
C GLU A 96 13.20 3.18 8.42
N ASP A 97 14.43 2.95 7.94
CA ASP A 97 15.23 3.90 7.16
C ASP A 97 14.58 4.30 5.80
N ASP A 98 13.65 3.50 5.29
CA ASP A 98 12.94 3.73 4.02
C ASP A 98 11.53 4.34 4.24
N PHE A 99 11.17 4.73 5.47
CA PHE A 99 9.89 5.43 5.73
C PHE A 99 9.79 6.79 5.03
N ASP A 100 10.93 7.43 4.71
CA ASP A 100 10.98 8.64 3.89
C ASP A 100 10.52 8.39 2.45
N ASP A 101 10.80 7.21 1.90
CA ASP A 101 10.31 6.81 0.59
C ASP A 101 8.81 6.56 0.62
N MET A 102 8.28 5.96 1.69
CA MET A 102 6.84 5.81 1.91
C MET A 102 6.14 7.18 2.01
N LYS A 103 6.68 8.13 2.77
CA LYS A 103 6.16 9.52 2.82
C LYS A 103 6.15 10.15 1.43
N SER A 104 7.28 10.08 0.73
CA SER A 104 7.44 10.65 -0.61
C SER A 104 6.43 10.06 -1.60
N LEU A 105 6.26 8.75 -1.59
CA LEU A 105 5.29 8.00 -2.38
C LEU A 105 3.87 8.51 -2.15
N ILE A 106 3.42 8.52 -0.89
CA ILE A 106 2.05 8.91 -0.58
C ILE A 106 1.82 10.38 -0.91
N ASN A 107 2.81 11.24 -0.66
CA ASN A 107 2.73 12.64 -1.01
C ASN A 107 2.62 12.85 -2.54
N ILE A 108 3.42 12.14 -3.35
CA ILE A 108 3.32 12.18 -4.81
C ILE A 108 1.91 11.78 -5.27
N ILE A 109 1.40 10.66 -4.79
CA ILE A 109 0.08 10.15 -5.19
C ILE A 109 -1.02 11.15 -4.81
N ILE A 110 -1.04 11.60 -3.55
CA ILE A 110 -2.14 12.41 -3.03
C ILE A 110 -2.08 13.86 -3.54
N SER A 111 -0.91 14.34 -3.97
CA SER A 111 -0.74 15.66 -4.57
C SER A 111 -1.50 15.79 -5.89
N HIS A 112 -1.69 14.71 -6.64
CA HIS A 112 -2.43 14.71 -7.90
C HIS A 112 -3.87 15.23 -7.68
N ASP A 113 -4.30 16.18 -8.51
CA ASP A 113 -5.62 16.83 -8.47
C ASP A 113 -6.80 15.85 -8.55
N LYS A 114 -6.65 14.75 -9.30
CA LYS A 114 -7.64 13.70 -9.47
C LYS A 114 -7.72 12.71 -8.32
N VAL A 115 -6.82 12.77 -7.33
CA VAL A 115 -6.78 11.84 -6.20
C VAL A 115 -7.42 12.49 -4.97
N LYS A 116 -8.44 11.82 -4.40
CA LYS A 116 -9.15 12.27 -3.20
C LYS A 116 -8.54 11.70 -1.92
N LYS A 117 -8.20 10.41 -1.96
CA LYS A 117 -7.63 9.67 -0.82
C LYS A 117 -6.85 8.44 -1.29
N VAL A 118 -6.05 7.91 -0.38
CA VAL A 118 -5.26 6.69 -0.57
C VAL A 118 -5.49 5.79 0.64
N TYR A 119 -5.67 4.50 0.41
CA TYR A 119 -5.54 3.49 1.45
C TYR A 119 -4.16 2.88 1.39
N LEU A 120 -3.52 2.77 2.55
CA LEU A 120 -2.18 2.22 2.70
C LEU A 120 -2.19 1.09 3.71
N LEU A 121 -1.60 -0.05 3.37
CA LEU A 121 -1.28 -1.10 4.33
C LEU A 121 0.20 -1.46 4.17
N TYR A 122 0.96 -1.31 5.25
CA TYR A 122 2.24 -1.98 5.43
C TYR A 122 2.04 -3.10 6.46
N LEU A 123 2.45 -4.30 6.07
CA LEU A 123 2.31 -5.50 6.86
C LEU A 123 3.67 -6.20 6.91
N ASP A 124 4.28 -6.15 8.08
CA ASP A 124 5.46 -6.92 8.46
C ASP A 124 5.11 -7.84 9.64
N GLY A 125 5.81 -8.96 9.74
CA GLY A 125 5.75 -9.83 10.90
C GLY A 125 4.70 -10.93 10.89
N PHE A 126 3.82 -11.09 9.89
CA PHE A 126 2.91 -12.25 9.85
C PHE A 126 3.65 -13.63 9.86
N ARG A 127 4.99 -13.61 9.73
CA ARG A 127 5.93 -14.67 10.11
C ARG A 127 5.58 -15.37 11.44
N GLU A 128 5.05 -14.68 12.45
CA GLU A 128 4.72 -15.31 13.74
C GLU A 128 3.44 -16.16 13.71
N ILE A 129 2.58 -15.97 12.71
CA ILE A 129 1.35 -16.73 12.54
C ILE A 129 1.66 -18.00 11.75
N LYS A 130 1.27 -19.16 12.29
CA LYS A 130 1.48 -20.45 11.61
C LYS A 130 0.85 -20.41 10.22
N ARG A 131 1.58 -20.90 9.21
CA ARG A 131 1.11 -20.98 7.81
C ARG A 131 -0.26 -21.65 7.68
N THR A 132 -0.54 -22.69 8.46
CA THR A 132 -1.85 -23.36 8.47
C THR A 132 -2.98 -22.43 8.91
N ILE A 133 -2.76 -21.63 9.95
CA ILE A 133 -3.74 -20.64 10.43
C ILE A 133 -4.00 -19.60 9.35
N LEU A 134 -2.97 -19.15 8.63
CA LEU A 134 -3.13 -18.20 7.53
C LEU A 134 -3.87 -18.80 6.32
N TYR A 135 -3.75 -20.12 6.11
CA TYR A 135 -4.42 -20.83 5.01
C TYR A 135 -5.93 -20.89 5.24
N ASP A 136 -6.34 -21.14 6.49
CA ASP A 136 -7.74 -21.31 6.87
C ASP A 136 -8.41 -19.98 7.26
N MET A 137 -7.63 -18.89 7.34
CA MET A 137 -8.11 -17.57 7.75
C MET A 137 -9.08 -17.02 6.72
N ASN A 138 -10.33 -16.82 7.13
CA ASN A 138 -11.30 -16.12 6.31
C ASN A 138 -11.05 -14.60 6.34
N LEU A 139 -11.76 -13.86 5.48
CA LEU A 139 -11.55 -12.42 5.32
C LEU A 139 -11.84 -11.62 6.60
N GLU A 140 -12.86 -11.98 7.37
CA GLU A 140 -13.21 -11.30 8.61
C GLU A 140 -12.18 -11.55 9.71
N GLU A 141 -11.68 -12.78 9.83
CA GLU A 141 -10.58 -13.10 10.73
C GLU A 141 -9.31 -12.35 10.36
N PHE A 142 -9.01 -12.21 9.06
CA PHE A 142 -7.88 -11.43 8.57
C PHE A 142 -8.02 -9.95 8.96
N LYS A 143 -9.17 -9.32 8.71
CA LYS A 143 -9.45 -7.95 9.13
C LYS A 143 -9.33 -7.78 10.64
N GLY A 144 -9.75 -8.77 11.43
CA GLY A 144 -9.61 -8.78 12.89
C GLY A 144 -8.16 -8.79 13.40
N LYS A 145 -7.17 -9.05 12.53
CA LYS A 145 -5.73 -8.93 12.84
C LYS A 145 -5.15 -7.56 12.46
N LEU A 146 -5.94 -6.68 11.86
CA LEU A 146 -5.52 -5.37 11.40
C LEU A 146 -6.13 -4.26 12.26
N ASN A 147 -5.41 -3.16 12.36
CA ASN A 147 -5.93 -1.90 12.85
C ASN A 147 -6.44 -1.06 11.66
N PHE A 148 -7.35 -0.13 11.94
CA PHE A 148 -7.87 0.81 10.94
C PHE A 148 -7.72 2.23 11.48
N ALA A 149 -7.14 3.11 10.68
CA ALA A 149 -6.92 4.49 11.05
C ALA A 149 -7.32 5.42 9.91
N LYS A 150 -7.89 6.58 10.24
CA LYS A 150 -8.19 7.65 9.29
C LYS A 150 -7.35 8.86 9.64
N CYS A 151 -6.76 9.48 8.64
CA CYS A 151 -5.89 10.65 8.82
C CYS A 151 -5.89 11.52 7.56
N ASN A 152 -5.41 12.76 7.67
CA ASN A 152 -5.03 13.54 6.49
C ASN A 152 -3.53 13.34 6.17
N ILE A 153 -3.06 13.84 5.03
CA ILE A 153 -1.66 13.71 4.63
C ILE A 153 -0.66 14.30 5.63
N ASN A 154 -0.98 15.43 6.25
CA ASN A 154 -0.10 16.08 7.23
C ASN A 154 0.00 15.22 8.49
N ASP A 155 -1.12 14.71 8.98
CA ASP A 155 -1.15 13.79 10.12
C ASP A 155 -0.34 12.52 9.83
N PHE A 156 -0.43 11.99 8.60
CA PHE A 156 0.30 10.81 8.18
C PHE A 156 1.82 11.04 8.18
N ILE A 157 2.27 12.17 7.61
CA ILE A 157 3.69 12.55 7.61
C ILE A 157 4.18 12.70 9.06
N LEU A 158 3.45 13.43 9.90
CA LEU A 158 3.77 13.61 11.31
C LEU A 158 3.77 12.29 12.09
N MET A 159 2.91 11.32 11.75
CA MET A 159 2.93 10.00 12.39
C MET A 159 4.23 9.25 12.07
N ILE A 160 4.75 9.37 10.85
CA ILE A 160 6.02 8.77 10.48
C ILE A 160 7.17 9.50 11.18
N ASP A 161 7.23 10.82 11.09
CA ASP A 161 8.31 11.63 11.68
C ASP A 161 8.43 11.47 13.20
N ASN A 162 7.32 11.19 13.88
CA ASN A 162 7.29 11.00 15.32
C ASN A 162 7.33 9.52 15.75
N ASN A 163 7.66 8.59 14.86
CA ASN A 163 7.70 7.14 15.13
C ASN A 163 6.39 6.57 15.72
N LYS A 164 5.25 7.11 15.28
CA LYS A 164 3.89 6.67 15.67
C LYS A 164 3.23 5.80 14.61
N PHE A 165 3.88 5.58 13.47
CA PHE A 165 3.42 4.66 12.44
C PHE A 165 3.32 3.24 13.01
N LYS A 166 2.19 2.57 12.79
CA LYS A 166 1.90 1.24 13.31
C LYS A 166 1.77 0.28 12.15
N ASN A 167 2.64 -0.72 12.13
CA ASN A 167 2.51 -1.89 11.28
C ASN A 167 1.12 -2.56 11.46
N ARG A 168 0.63 -3.26 10.42
CA ARG A 168 -0.68 -3.92 10.38
C ARG A 168 -1.86 -2.97 10.54
N THR A 169 -1.66 -1.72 10.15
CA THR A 169 -2.71 -0.71 10.13
C THR A 169 -3.05 -0.36 8.69
N VAL A 170 -4.34 -0.43 8.37
CA VAL A 170 -4.87 0.14 7.14
C VAL A 170 -5.14 1.62 7.40
N TYR A 171 -4.31 2.47 6.81
CA TYR A 171 -4.45 3.92 6.88
C TYR A 171 -5.29 4.42 5.71
N GLU A 172 -6.45 5.02 5.98
CA GLU A 172 -7.16 5.87 5.04
C GLU A 172 -6.59 7.29 5.14
N ILE A 173 -5.82 7.69 4.13
CA ILE A 173 -5.10 8.95 4.06
C ILE A 173 -5.85 9.86 3.10
N SER A 174 -6.44 10.93 3.63
CA SER A 174 -7.19 11.92 2.86
C SER A 174 -6.33 13.14 2.51
N LYS A 175 -6.63 13.77 1.37
CA LYS A 175 -5.99 15.04 1.00
C LYS A 175 -6.39 16.11 2.03
N SER A 176 -5.46 16.95 2.47
CA SER A 176 -5.83 18.07 3.36
C SER A 176 -6.72 19.05 2.60
N ARG A 177 -7.72 19.62 3.28
CA ARG A 177 -8.50 20.73 2.72
C ARG A 177 -7.67 22.01 2.93
N GLY A 178 -6.96 22.48 1.89
CA GLY A 178 -6.08 23.66 1.93
C GLY A 178 -4.67 23.32 2.43
N VAL A 179 -3.59 23.89 1.90
CA VAL A 179 -3.39 25.27 1.46
C VAL A 179 -3.16 25.34 -0.05
N TYR A 180 -4.01 26.09 -0.76
CA TYR A 180 -3.64 26.62 -2.07
C TYR A 180 -2.47 27.58 -1.85
N ASN A 181 -1.30 27.27 -2.40
CA ASN A 181 -0.28 28.29 -2.67
C ASN A 181 -0.47 28.77 -4.10
#